data_AF-A0A1U7DE07-F1
#
_entry.id   AF-A0A1U7DE07-F1
#
_cell.length_a   1.000
_cell.length_b   1.000
_cell.length_c   1.000
_cell.angle_alpha   90.00
_cell.angle_beta   90.00
_cell.angle_gamma   90.00
#
_symmetry.space_group_name_H-M   'P 1'
#
loop_
_entity.id
_entity.type
_entity.pdbx_description
1 polymer ?
#
loop_
_entity_poly.entity_id
_entity_poly.type
_entity_poly.pdbx_seq_one_letter_code
_entity_poly.pdbx_strand_id
1 'polypeptide(L)'
;MSPPPPVPPEFRAAIDDALELLKDRPAPTAPVTTGQPLPSLLEQCRDTLARGRAQQPPVRLLHHMACTGGTLISRCLAALPNVRLLSEVDPLSTLGQEGRFAPTDMLRLARLASRPVDRETEIELFHAALSVILRDSTARGLDLVLRDHAHSQFCHGPAVEDRPGLYALVAEAQPVCAALTVRHPVDSYLALQASGWMHFTPATIEEYARRYLAFLDAHATLEPLHYEAFVAAPETGLATLCDRLGLRFDPGALDRFDGVILSGDSGRTGATIAARPRRPVSEALVRACAQSPSYAALCDRLGYVADPLLPPL
;
A
#
# COMPACT_ATOMS: atom_id res chain seq x y z
N MET A 1 35.77 12.32 -18.27
CA MET A 1 34.48 13.03 -18.14
C MET A 1 34.14 13.60 -19.50
N SER A 2 33.09 13.08 -20.15
CA SER A 2 32.63 13.61 -21.44
C SER A 2 31.86 14.92 -21.22
N PRO A 3 31.98 15.91 -22.11
CA PRO A 3 31.21 17.15 -22.02
C PRO A 3 29.71 16.84 -22.12
N PRO A 4 28.85 17.65 -21.47
CA PRO A 4 27.40 17.48 -21.56
C PRO A 4 26.96 17.61 -23.03
N PRO A 5 25.94 16.84 -23.44
CA PRO A 5 25.42 16.92 -24.80
C PRO A 5 24.94 18.35 -25.11
N PRO A 6 25.11 18.83 -26.35
CA PRO A 6 24.65 20.14 -26.74
C PRO A 6 23.14 20.24 -26.56
N VAL A 7 22.70 21.38 -26.03
CA VAL A 7 21.28 21.69 -25.83
C VAL A 7 20.57 21.60 -27.19
N PRO A 8 19.44 20.87 -27.31
CA PRO A 8 18.69 20.76 -28.55
C PRO A 8 18.35 22.16 -29.11
N PRO A 9 18.50 22.40 -30.42
CA PRO A 9 18.23 23.71 -31.03
C PRO A 9 16.82 24.23 -30.73
N GLU A 10 15.86 23.32 -30.64
CA GLU A 10 14.46 23.59 -30.34
C GLU A 10 14.26 24.15 -28.92
N PHE A 11 15.07 23.71 -27.96
CA PHE A 11 15.03 24.21 -26.59
C PHE A 11 15.60 25.63 -26.48
N ARG A 12 16.63 25.92 -27.30
CA ARG A 12 17.20 27.26 -27.37
C ARG A 12 16.24 28.25 -28.01
N ALA A 13 15.58 27.84 -29.10
CA ALA A 13 14.54 28.63 -29.75
C ALA A 13 13.36 28.93 -28.78
N ALA A 14 12.90 27.93 -28.03
CA ALA A 14 11.83 28.14 -27.04
C ALA A 14 12.21 29.14 -25.93
N ILE A 15 13.48 29.15 -25.50
CA ILE A 15 13.98 30.14 -24.52
C ILE A 15 14.05 31.54 -25.14
N ASP A 16 14.52 31.65 -26.39
CA ASP A 16 14.63 32.93 -27.08
C ASP A 16 13.24 33.54 -27.36
N ASP A 17 12.26 32.72 -27.75
CA ASP A 17 10.86 33.12 -27.94
C ASP A 17 10.22 33.59 -26.61
N ALA A 18 10.46 32.86 -25.51
CA ALA A 18 9.99 33.26 -24.19
C ALA A 18 10.65 34.57 -23.70
N LEU A 19 11.91 34.81 -24.06
CA LEU A 19 12.62 36.06 -23.76
C LEU A 19 12.07 37.22 -24.60
N GLU A 20 11.70 37.01 -25.86
CA GLU A 20 11.04 38.05 -26.67
C GLU A 20 9.69 38.47 -26.09
N LEU A 21 8.87 37.51 -25.64
CA LEU A 21 7.58 37.79 -24.99
C LEU A 21 7.71 38.65 -23.72
N LEU A 22 8.90 38.66 -23.09
CA LEU A 22 9.20 39.44 -21.90
C LEU A 22 9.75 40.85 -22.21
N LYS A 23 10.22 41.13 -23.43
CA LYS A 23 10.82 42.43 -23.82
C LYS A 23 9.79 43.57 -23.88
N ASP A 24 8.54 43.26 -24.20
CA ASP A 24 7.46 44.26 -24.32
C ASP A 24 6.69 44.52 -23.02
N ARG A 25 7.12 43.90 -21.91
CA ARG A 25 6.49 44.13 -20.61
C ARG A 25 7.05 45.43 -20.02
N PRO A 26 6.21 46.47 -19.77
CA PRO A 26 6.69 47.70 -19.16
C PRO A 26 7.31 47.37 -17.79
N ALA A 27 8.50 47.90 -17.54
CA ALA A 27 9.19 47.74 -16.28
C ALA A 27 8.28 48.22 -15.13
N PRO A 28 8.17 47.48 -14.02
CA PRO A 28 7.34 47.88 -12.90
C PRO A 28 7.81 49.25 -12.39
N THR A 29 6.93 50.24 -12.41
CA THR A 29 7.19 51.64 -12.02
C THR A 29 7.17 51.87 -10.51
N ALA A 30 7.06 50.81 -9.70
CA ALA A 30 7.22 50.90 -8.26
C ALA A 30 8.70 50.74 -7.90
N PRO A 31 9.25 51.56 -6.98
CA PRO A 31 10.58 51.33 -6.46
C PRO A 31 10.57 49.95 -5.80
N VAL A 32 11.32 49.00 -6.39
CA VAL A 32 11.58 47.71 -5.77
C VAL A 32 12.35 48.03 -4.50
N THR A 33 11.66 48.04 -3.37
CA THR A 33 12.29 47.95 -2.05
C THR A 33 13.30 46.81 -2.15
N THR A 34 14.58 47.13 -1.97
CA THR A 34 15.69 46.18 -1.93
C THR A 34 15.54 45.28 -0.71
N GLY A 35 14.52 44.42 -0.73
CA GLY A 35 14.49 43.22 0.09
C GLY A 35 15.62 42.31 -0.39
N GLN A 36 16.22 41.56 0.53
CA GLN A 36 17.25 40.58 0.19
C GLN A 36 16.74 39.72 -0.99
N PRO A 37 17.58 39.47 -2.01
CA PRO A 37 17.19 38.61 -3.11
C PRO A 37 16.70 37.29 -2.52
N LEU A 38 15.47 36.92 -2.85
CA LEU A 38 14.94 35.61 -2.47
C LEU A 38 15.97 34.57 -2.92
N PRO A 39 16.38 33.63 -2.05
CA PRO A 39 17.34 32.60 -2.44
C PRO A 39 16.84 31.94 -3.71
N SER A 40 17.72 31.74 -4.68
CA SER A 40 17.31 31.26 -5.99
C SER A 40 16.55 29.94 -5.83
N LEU A 41 15.52 29.71 -6.66
CA LEU A 41 14.79 28.44 -6.66
C LEU A 41 15.75 27.24 -6.72
N LEU A 42 16.89 27.40 -7.41
CA LEU A 42 17.95 26.39 -7.51
C LEU A 42 18.69 26.16 -6.19
N GLU A 43 18.98 27.18 -5.40
CA GLU A 43 19.55 27.03 -4.05
C GLU A 43 18.55 26.39 -3.10
N GLN A 44 17.27 26.78 -3.16
CA GLN A 44 16.22 26.14 -2.37
C GLN A 44 16.04 24.66 -2.75
N CYS A 45 16.13 24.34 -4.04
CA CYS A 45 16.14 22.96 -4.52
C CYS A 45 17.38 22.21 -4.03
N ARG A 46 18.57 22.81 -4.08
CA ARG A 46 19.81 22.19 -3.58
C ARG A 46 19.77 21.91 -2.09
N ASP A 47 19.28 22.85 -1.29
CA ASP A 47 19.13 22.70 0.15
C ASP A 47 18.09 21.64 0.49
N THR A 48 16.96 21.62 -0.21
CA THR A 48 15.93 20.58 -0.06
C THR A 48 16.50 19.20 -0.41
N LEU A 49 17.26 19.09 -1.50
CA LEU A 49 17.93 17.86 -1.91
C LEU A 49 19.01 17.42 -0.90
N ALA A 50 19.78 18.37 -0.33
CA ALA A 50 20.80 18.08 0.66
C ALA A 50 20.19 17.58 1.98
N ARG A 51 19.11 18.20 2.44
CA ARG A 51 18.34 17.75 3.62
C ARG A 51 17.68 16.39 3.38
N GLY A 52 17.11 16.18 2.19
CA GLY A 52 16.51 14.91 1.79
C GLY A 52 17.52 13.76 1.66
N ARG A 53 18.74 14.02 1.21
CA ARG A 53 19.82 13.02 1.13
C ARG A 53 20.34 12.57 2.50
N ALA A 54 20.17 13.38 3.54
CA ALA A 54 20.63 13.06 4.89
C ALA A 54 19.67 12.10 5.63
N GLN A 55 18.43 11.94 5.15
CA GLN A 55 17.44 11.03 5.74
C GLN A 55 17.28 9.79 4.85
N GLN A 56 17.30 8.61 5.46
CA GLN A 56 16.90 7.40 4.75
C GLN A 56 15.40 7.45 4.50
N PRO A 57 14.93 7.37 3.23
CA PRO A 57 13.50 7.39 2.94
C PRO A 57 12.85 6.14 3.54
N PRO A 58 11.70 6.27 4.23
CA PRO A 58 11.03 5.13 4.82
C PRO A 58 10.42 4.23 3.74
N VAL A 59 10.38 2.93 4.01
CA VAL A 59 9.52 1.99 3.28
C VAL A 59 8.10 2.12 3.82
N ARG A 60 7.13 2.24 2.90
CA ARG A 60 5.73 2.47 3.26
C ARG A 60 4.96 1.16 3.18
N LEU A 61 4.26 0.79 4.23
CA LEU A 61 3.54 -0.48 4.31
C LEU A 61 2.03 -0.26 4.34
N LEU A 62 1.30 -0.97 3.49
CA LEU A 62 -0.15 -1.04 3.53
C LEU A 62 -0.57 -2.43 4.02
N HIS A 63 -1.21 -2.47 5.20
CA HIS A 63 -1.69 -3.70 5.83
C HIS A 63 -3.20 -3.82 5.73
N HIS A 64 -3.66 -5.01 5.34
CA HIS A 64 -5.07 -5.36 5.33
C HIS A 64 -5.28 -6.87 5.25
N MET A 65 -6.42 -7.33 5.76
CA MET A 65 -6.87 -8.71 5.53
C MET A 65 -7.40 -8.89 4.11
N ALA A 66 -7.45 -10.13 3.62
CA ALA A 66 -8.11 -10.40 2.35
C ALA A 66 -9.58 -9.93 2.35
N CYS A 67 -10.04 -9.51 1.18
CA CYS A 67 -11.42 -9.06 0.94
C CYS A 67 -11.88 -7.79 1.69
N THR A 68 -10.97 -7.00 2.24
CA THR A 68 -11.27 -5.71 2.89
C THR A 68 -11.21 -4.49 1.97
N GLY A 69 -11.05 -4.69 0.65
CA GLY A 69 -10.90 -3.58 -0.31
C GLY A 69 -9.46 -3.18 -0.62
N GLY A 70 -8.48 -3.94 -0.12
CA GLY A 70 -7.05 -3.72 -0.34
C GLY A 70 -6.64 -3.50 -1.80
N THR A 71 -7.21 -4.24 -2.76
CA THR A 71 -6.94 -4.05 -4.19
C THR A 71 -7.30 -2.64 -4.66
N LEU A 72 -8.50 -2.16 -4.33
CA LEU A 72 -8.97 -0.83 -4.73
C LEU A 72 -8.06 0.27 -4.16
N ILE A 73 -7.79 0.19 -2.85
CA ILE A 73 -6.99 1.18 -2.15
C ILE A 73 -5.55 1.19 -2.68
N SER A 74 -4.98 0.02 -2.95
CA SER A 74 -3.64 -0.10 -3.53
C SER A 74 -3.55 0.52 -4.92
N ARG A 75 -4.60 0.35 -5.76
CA ARG A 75 -4.64 0.99 -7.08
C ARG A 75 -4.70 2.52 -6.98
N CYS A 76 -5.44 3.05 -6.01
CA CYS A 76 -5.47 4.50 -5.76
C CYS A 76 -4.10 5.03 -5.34
N LEU A 77 -3.41 4.33 -4.42
CA LEU A 77 -2.05 4.69 -4.00
C LEU A 77 -1.05 4.57 -5.15
N ALA A 78 -1.12 3.51 -5.94
CA ALA A 78 -0.25 3.30 -7.10
C ALA A 78 -0.50 4.30 -8.25
N ALA A 79 -1.66 4.96 -8.27
CA ALA A 79 -1.99 6.04 -9.21
C ALA A 79 -1.50 7.42 -8.76
N LEU A 80 -0.98 7.53 -7.53
CA LEU A 80 -0.31 8.75 -7.06
C LEU A 80 0.98 8.98 -7.87
N PRO A 81 1.32 10.25 -8.15
CA PRO A 81 2.61 10.59 -8.73
C PRO A 81 3.75 10.05 -7.87
N ASN A 82 4.81 9.58 -8.53
CA ASN A 82 6.04 9.12 -7.89
C ASN A 82 5.87 7.95 -6.91
N VAL A 83 4.80 7.15 -7.00
CA VAL A 83 4.68 5.93 -6.19
C VAL A 83 5.07 4.70 -6.99
N ARG A 84 5.93 3.85 -6.40
CA ARG A 84 6.13 2.47 -6.81
C ARG A 84 5.50 1.56 -5.79
N LEU A 85 4.47 0.82 -6.19
CA LEU A 85 3.82 -0.15 -5.32
C LEU A 85 4.17 -1.59 -5.71
N LEU A 86 4.69 -2.36 -4.76
CA LEU A 86 4.81 -3.82 -4.87
C LEU A 86 3.62 -4.46 -4.15
N SER A 87 2.86 -5.28 -4.86
CA SER A 87 1.62 -5.86 -4.36
C SER A 87 1.80 -7.31 -3.92
N GLU A 88 1.06 -7.69 -2.87
CA GLU A 88 1.03 -9.03 -2.28
C GLU A 88 2.40 -9.50 -1.76
N VAL A 89 3.05 -8.67 -0.96
CA VAL A 89 4.38 -8.98 -0.40
C VAL A 89 4.23 -9.78 0.90
N ASP A 90 4.73 -11.00 0.89
CA ASP A 90 5.02 -11.79 2.09
C ASP A 90 6.18 -12.75 1.78
N PRO A 91 7.42 -12.42 2.17
CA PRO A 91 8.59 -13.19 1.76
C PRO A 91 8.59 -14.59 2.35
N LEU A 92 7.89 -14.85 3.46
CA LEU A 92 7.83 -16.16 4.12
C LEU A 92 6.59 -16.98 3.71
N SER A 93 5.77 -16.46 2.80
CA SER A 93 4.60 -17.16 2.30
C SER A 93 4.97 -18.41 1.50
N THR A 94 4.30 -19.51 1.82
CA THR A 94 4.28 -20.76 1.04
C THR A 94 3.04 -20.87 0.16
N LEU A 95 2.08 -19.94 0.27
CA LEU A 95 0.81 -19.99 -0.46
C LEU A 95 1.04 -19.84 -1.97
N GLY A 96 0.44 -20.73 -2.77
CA GLY A 96 0.48 -20.64 -4.23
C GLY A 96 1.86 -20.90 -4.84
N GLN A 97 2.80 -21.46 -4.06
CA GLN A 97 4.16 -21.74 -4.50
C GLN A 97 4.29 -23.08 -5.25
N GLU A 98 3.26 -23.92 -5.32
CA GLU A 98 3.35 -25.22 -5.98
C GLU A 98 3.25 -25.14 -7.51
N GLY A 99 4.07 -25.90 -8.23
CA GLY A 99 3.90 -26.18 -9.68
C GLY A 99 4.14 -25.04 -10.68
N ARG A 100 4.35 -23.79 -10.23
CA ARG A 100 4.56 -22.64 -11.15
C ARG A 100 6.03 -22.50 -11.59
N PHE A 101 6.26 -22.37 -12.89
CA PHE A 101 7.60 -22.00 -13.39
C PHE A 101 7.83 -20.50 -13.20
N ALA A 102 8.86 -20.13 -12.43
CA ALA A 102 9.22 -18.73 -12.13
C ALA A 102 10.75 -18.57 -12.08
N PRO A 103 11.44 -18.59 -13.24
CA PRO A 103 12.90 -18.63 -13.33
C PRO A 103 13.60 -17.32 -12.94
N THR A 104 12.85 -16.25 -12.71
CA THR A 104 13.39 -14.94 -12.30
C THR A 104 13.17 -14.67 -10.81
N ASP A 105 12.47 -15.56 -10.10
CA ASP A 105 12.22 -15.45 -8.67
C ASP A 105 13.33 -16.18 -7.90
N MET A 106 14.37 -15.43 -7.52
CA MET A 106 15.53 -15.99 -6.82
C MET A 106 15.17 -16.60 -5.47
N LEU A 107 14.19 -16.04 -4.76
CA LEU A 107 13.75 -16.55 -3.46
C LEU A 107 13.08 -17.91 -3.63
N ARG A 108 12.19 -18.03 -4.62
CA ARG A 108 11.57 -19.31 -4.98
C ARG A 108 12.58 -20.33 -5.48
N LEU A 109 13.54 -19.93 -6.32
CA LEU A 109 14.59 -20.83 -6.79
C LEU A 109 15.46 -21.33 -5.63
N ALA A 110 15.79 -20.47 -4.67
CA ALA A 110 16.54 -20.85 -3.48
C ALA A 110 15.79 -21.87 -2.61
N ARG A 111 14.46 -21.73 -2.49
CA ARG A 111 13.59 -22.71 -1.81
C ARG A 111 13.52 -24.06 -2.50
N LEU A 112 13.49 -24.06 -3.83
CA LEU A 112 13.35 -25.27 -4.66
C LEU A 112 14.70 -25.86 -5.11
N ALA A 113 15.82 -25.31 -4.63
CA ALA A 113 17.14 -25.78 -4.98
C ALA A 113 17.36 -27.23 -4.50
N SER A 114 18.34 -27.92 -5.10
CA SER A 114 18.75 -29.28 -4.65
C SER A 114 19.18 -29.32 -3.18
N ARG A 115 19.56 -28.15 -2.63
CA ARG A 115 19.80 -27.90 -1.21
C ARG A 115 19.07 -26.61 -0.86
N PRO A 116 17.82 -26.70 -0.36
CA PRO A 116 17.03 -25.53 0.02
C PRO A 116 17.74 -24.68 1.07
N VAL A 117 17.58 -23.36 0.97
CA VAL A 117 18.07 -22.42 1.98
C VAL A 117 17.17 -22.45 3.23
N ASP A 118 17.72 -22.05 4.36
CA ASP A 118 16.95 -21.87 5.59
C ASP A 118 16.21 -20.52 5.61
N ARG A 119 15.36 -20.35 6.62
CA ARG A 119 14.52 -19.16 6.79
C ARG A 119 15.32 -17.88 7.01
N GLU A 120 16.46 -17.96 7.69
CA GLU A 120 17.33 -16.80 7.92
C GLU A 120 17.89 -16.30 6.57
N THR A 121 18.38 -17.22 5.75
CA THR A 121 18.83 -16.91 4.39
C THR A 121 17.69 -16.37 3.51
N GLU A 122 16.45 -16.87 3.65
CA GLU A 122 15.28 -16.30 2.94
C GLU A 122 15.03 -14.83 3.31
N ILE A 123 15.17 -14.49 4.59
CA ILE A 123 15.01 -13.12 5.10
C ILE A 123 16.14 -12.23 4.55
N GLU A 124 17.39 -12.70 4.57
CA GLU A 124 18.52 -11.97 4.00
C GLU A 124 18.34 -11.69 2.50
N LEU A 125 17.86 -12.68 1.74
CA LEU A 125 17.55 -12.52 0.32
C LEU A 125 16.45 -11.46 0.11
N PHE A 126 15.41 -11.46 0.95
CA PHE A 126 14.37 -10.44 0.92
C PHE A 126 14.93 -9.05 1.23
N HIS A 127 15.74 -8.89 2.28
CA HIS A 127 16.38 -7.62 2.63
C HIS A 127 17.29 -7.10 1.52
N ALA A 128 18.07 -7.98 0.89
CA ALA A 128 18.93 -7.61 -0.23
C ALA A 128 18.11 -7.11 -1.43
N ALA A 129 17.04 -7.83 -1.80
CA ALA A 129 16.14 -7.43 -2.87
C ALA A 129 15.46 -6.08 -2.57
N LEU A 130 14.95 -5.91 -1.34
CA LEU A 130 14.31 -4.68 -0.89
C LEU A 130 15.28 -3.49 -0.96
N SER A 131 16.52 -3.65 -0.50
CA SER A 131 17.56 -2.61 -0.56
C SER A 131 17.84 -2.15 -1.99
N VAL A 132 17.91 -3.10 -2.94
CA VAL A 132 18.12 -2.78 -4.36
C VAL A 132 16.93 -2.01 -4.93
N ILE A 133 15.71 -2.45 -4.66
CA ILE A 133 14.49 -1.80 -5.17
C ILE A 133 14.33 -0.41 -4.56
N LEU A 134 14.58 -0.25 -3.26
CA LEU A 134 14.51 1.04 -2.57
C LEU A 134 15.53 2.02 -3.15
N ARG A 135 16.77 1.57 -3.42
CA ARG A 135 17.80 2.39 -4.05
C ARG A 135 17.41 2.85 -5.45
N ASP A 136 16.89 1.95 -6.30
CA ASP A 136 16.41 2.33 -7.63
C ASP A 136 15.21 3.27 -7.57
N SER A 137 14.27 3.03 -6.63
CA SER A 137 13.12 3.91 -6.41
C SER A 137 13.58 5.31 -6.02
N THR A 138 14.47 5.41 -5.03
CA THR A 138 15.05 6.68 -4.57
C THR A 138 15.80 7.41 -5.68
N ALA A 139 16.60 6.69 -6.48
CA ALA A 139 17.35 7.27 -7.60
C ALA A 139 16.44 7.87 -8.68
N ARG A 140 15.21 7.36 -8.80
CA ARG A 140 14.18 7.83 -9.73
C ARG A 140 13.20 8.83 -9.10
N GLY A 141 13.41 9.19 -7.83
CA GLY A 141 12.49 10.06 -7.08
C GLY A 141 11.13 9.40 -6.79
N LEU A 142 11.10 8.06 -6.69
CA LEU A 142 9.91 7.28 -6.36
C LEU A 142 9.88 6.89 -4.89
N ASP A 143 8.70 7.00 -4.29
CA ASP A 143 8.35 6.44 -2.98
C ASP A 143 7.97 4.97 -3.12
N LEU A 144 8.63 4.11 -2.34
CA LEU A 144 8.36 2.67 -2.35
C LEU A 144 7.25 2.32 -1.34
N VAL A 145 6.17 1.73 -1.84
CA VAL A 145 5.06 1.18 -1.06
C VAL A 145 5.03 -0.34 -1.22
N LEU A 146 4.97 -1.07 -0.12
CA LEU A 146 4.72 -2.51 -0.10
C LEU A 146 3.30 -2.75 0.43
N ARG A 147 2.49 -3.45 -0.35
CA ARG A 147 1.19 -3.92 0.09
C ARG A 147 1.35 -5.34 0.62
N ASP A 148 1.05 -5.51 1.90
CA ASP A 148 1.13 -6.77 2.63
C ASP A 148 0.16 -7.82 2.06
N HIS A 149 0.61 -9.07 2.03
CA HIS A 149 -0.22 -10.24 1.79
C HIS A 149 -0.53 -10.95 3.11
N ALA A 150 -1.23 -10.27 4.01
CA ALA A 150 -1.60 -10.81 5.33
C ALA A 150 -2.41 -12.13 5.26
N HIS A 151 -3.04 -12.42 4.12
CA HIS A 151 -3.80 -13.65 3.91
C HIS A 151 -2.96 -14.92 4.13
N SER A 152 -1.71 -14.95 3.64
CA SER A 152 -0.84 -16.12 3.81
C SER A 152 -0.37 -16.34 5.24
N GLN A 153 -0.36 -15.30 6.07
CA GLN A 153 0.01 -15.43 7.49
C GLN A 153 -1.19 -15.74 8.37
N PHE A 154 -2.28 -14.96 8.23
CA PHE A 154 -3.39 -15.00 9.16
C PHE A 154 -4.53 -15.91 8.70
N CYS A 155 -4.76 -16.06 7.39
CA CYS A 155 -5.88 -16.82 6.81
C CYS A 155 -5.46 -18.13 6.14
N HIS A 156 -4.38 -18.76 6.61
CA HIS A 156 -3.88 -20.01 6.05
C HIS A 156 -3.62 -21.05 7.15
N GLY A 157 -3.85 -22.32 6.83
CA GLY A 157 -3.50 -23.47 7.68
C GLY A 157 -4.34 -23.63 8.96
N PRO A 158 -3.98 -24.61 9.81
CA PRO A 158 -4.74 -24.93 11.03
C PRO A 158 -4.52 -23.92 12.17
N ALA A 159 -3.49 -23.08 12.09
CA ALA A 159 -3.19 -22.03 13.07
C ALA A 159 -2.59 -20.81 12.36
N VAL A 160 -2.54 -19.67 13.06
CA VAL A 160 -1.71 -18.54 12.64
C VAL A 160 -0.26 -18.92 12.93
N GLU A 161 0.59 -18.90 11.92
CA GLU A 161 2.00 -19.25 12.08
C GLU A 161 2.71 -18.21 12.95
N ASP A 162 3.47 -18.68 13.95
CA ASP A 162 4.36 -17.84 14.75
C ASP A 162 5.63 -17.53 13.95
N ARG A 163 5.56 -16.43 13.20
CA ARG A 163 6.67 -15.91 12.39
C ARG A 163 6.58 -14.38 12.28
N PRO A 164 7.70 -13.69 12.02
CA PRO A 164 7.66 -12.26 11.79
C PRO A 164 6.77 -11.93 10.59
N GLY A 165 5.89 -10.94 10.76
CA GLY A 165 5.10 -10.35 9.69
C GLY A 165 5.92 -9.34 8.87
N LEU A 166 5.34 -8.84 7.77
CA LEU A 166 6.03 -7.92 6.87
C LEU A 166 6.55 -6.67 7.58
N TYR A 167 5.79 -6.11 8.52
CA TYR A 167 6.22 -4.94 9.30
C TYR A 167 7.53 -5.19 10.04
N ALA A 168 7.60 -6.29 10.81
CA ALA A 168 8.80 -6.64 11.58
C ALA A 168 10.00 -6.86 10.67
N LEU A 169 9.83 -7.64 9.60
CA LEU A 169 10.89 -7.93 8.63
C LEU A 169 11.45 -6.66 7.98
N VAL A 170 10.61 -5.69 7.62
CA VAL A 170 11.08 -4.46 6.99
C VAL A 170 11.70 -3.51 8.02
N ALA A 171 11.11 -3.40 9.21
CA ALA A 171 11.59 -2.52 10.28
C ALA A 171 12.98 -2.91 10.82
N GLU A 172 13.37 -4.17 10.67
CA GLU A 172 14.74 -4.64 10.97
C GLU A 172 15.79 -4.01 10.04
N ALA A 173 15.43 -3.68 8.80
CA ALA A 173 16.36 -3.26 7.76
C ALA A 173 16.22 -1.78 7.37
N GLN A 174 15.04 -1.18 7.52
CA GLN A 174 14.72 0.17 7.02
C GLN A 174 13.74 0.91 7.95
N PRO A 175 13.76 2.25 7.97
CA PRO A 175 12.68 3.03 8.57
C PRO A 175 11.33 2.71 7.91
N VAL A 176 10.24 2.71 8.68
CA VAL A 176 8.90 2.33 8.20
C VAL A 176 7.87 3.40 8.50
N CYS A 177 6.99 3.65 7.54
CA CYS A 177 5.67 4.24 7.76
C CYS A 177 4.61 3.22 7.37
N ALA A 178 3.52 3.11 8.11
CA ALA A 178 2.52 2.07 7.84
C ALA A 178 1.10 2.59 7.98
N ALA A 179 0.19 2.01 7.20
CA ALA A 179 -1.24 2.26 7.27
C ALA A 179 -2.01 0.95 7.32
N LEU A 180 -3.09 0.94 8.08
CA LEU A 180 -3.98 -0.20 8.29
C LEU A 180 -5.34 0.09 7.67
N THR A 181 -5.86 -0.81 6.86
CA THR A 181 -7.25 -0.73 6.35
C THR A 181 -8.05 -1.95 6.78
N VAL A 182 -9.31 -1.70 7.13
CA VAL A 182 -10.23 -2.70 7.67
C VAL A 182 -11.57 -2.62 6.97
N ARG A 183 -12.36 -3.68 7.10
CA ARG A 183 -13.72 -3.74 6.57
C ARG A 183 -14.59 -4.55 7.50
N HIS A 184 -15.89 -4.36 7.45
CA HIS A 184 -16.82 -5.12 8.26
C HIS A 184 -16.56 -6.64 8.17
N PRO A 185 -16.40 -7.35 9.31
CA PRO A 185 -15.95 -8.75 9.31
C PRO A 185 -16.84 -9.69 8.49
N VAL A 186 -18.16 -9.54 8.57
CA VAL A 186 -19.12 -10.34 7.78
C VAL A 186 -18.93 -10.14 6.27
N ASP A 187 -18.69 -8.90 5.84
CA ASP A 187 -18.57 -8.59 4.41
C ASP A 187 -17.27 -9.16 3.82
N SER A 188 -16.19 -9.12 4.60
CA SER A 188 -14.92 -9.76 4.27
C SER A 188 -15.03 -11.28 4.29
N TYR A 189 -15.68 -11.87 5.31
CA TYR A 189 -15.90 -13.31 5.44
C TYR A 189 -16.73 -13.88 4.28
N LEU A 190 -17.86 -13.24 3.94
CA LEU A 190 -18.70 -13.66 2.82
C LEU A 190 -17.97 -13.55 1.48
N ALA A 191 -17.11 -12.54 1.32
CA ALA A 191 -16.30 -12.39 0.13
C ALA A 191 -15.21 -13.47 0.05
N LEU A 192 -14.54 -13.82 1.15
CA LEU A 192 -13.61 -14.95 1.23
C LEU A 192 -14.27 -16.26 0.83
N GLN A 193 -15.45 -16.54 1.39
CA GLN A 193 -16.23 -17.72 1.06
C GLN A 193 -16.61 -17.76 -0.43
N ALA A 194 -17.08 -16.64 -0.98
CA ALA A 194 -17.46 -16.54 -2.39
C ALA A 194 -16.28 -16.70 -3.35
N SER A 195 -15.07 -16.29 -2.94
CA SER A 195 -13.83 -16.46 -3.73
C SER A 195 -13.17 -17.82 -3.56
N GLY A 196 -13.68 -18.69 -2.66
CA GLY A 196 -13.06 -19.97 -2.35
C GLY A 196 -11.73 -19.83 -1.59
N TRP A 197 -11.51 -18.72 -0.88
CA TRP A 197 -10.25 -18.40 -0.20
C TRP A 197 -10.25 -18.76 1.29
N MET A 198 -11.13 -19.66 1.71
CA MET A 198 -11.19 -20.18 3.07
C MET A 198 -10.05 -21.18 3.29
N HIS A 199 -8.80 -20.70 3.33
CA HIS A 199 -7.60 -21.53 3.42
C HIS A 199 -7.18 -21.84 4.88
N PHE A 200 -8.04 -21.53 5.85
CA PHE A 200 -7.84 -21.81 7.26
C PHE A 200 -8.85 -22.83 7.78
N THR A 201 -8.47 -23.52 8.85
CA THR A 201 -9.32 -24.54 9.50
C THR A 201 -9.41 -24.28 11.01
N PRO A 202 -10.61 -24.38 11.63
CA PRO A 202 -11.90 -24.62 10.98
C PRO A 202 -12.38 -23.39 10.17
N ALA A 203 -13.07 -23.63 9.05
CA ALA A 203 -13.57 -22.56 8.17
C ALA A 203 -14.86 -21.92 8.73
N THR A 204 -14.77 -21.29 9.91
CA THR A 204 -15.90 -20.68 10.63
C THR A 204 -15.69 -19.18 10.85
N ILE A 205 -16.76 -18.46 11.13
CA ILE A 205 -16.69 -17.02 11.48
C ILE A 205 -15.93 -16.78 12.78
N GLU A 206 -16.03 -17.70 13.75
CA GLU A 206 -15.27 -17.63 15.01
C GLU A 206 -13.77 -17.68 14.75
N GLU A 207 -13.32 -18.64 13.96
CA GLU A 207 -11.90 -18.79 13.64
C GLU A 207 -11.40 -17.64 12.75
N TYR A 208 -12.23 -17.19 11.81
CA TYR A 208 -11.94 -16.00 11.03
C TYR A 208 -11.74 -14.77 11.92
N ALA A 209 -12.65 -14.54 12.85
CA ALA A 209 -12.61 -13.39 13.73
C ALA A 209 -11.42 -13.44 14.68
N ARG A 210 -11.10 -14.62 15.23
CA ARG A 210 -9.89 -14.85 16.04
C ARG A 210 -8.61 -14.52 15.27
N ARG A 211 -8.52 -14.92 14.00
CA ARG A 211 -7.40 -14.61 13.11
C ARG A 211 -7.31 -13.13 12.77
N TYR A 212 -8.44 -12.47 12.56
CA TYR A 212 -8.48 -11.03 12.34
C TYR A 212 -8.06 -10.27 13.61
N LEU A 213 -8.49 -10.69 14.80
CA LEU A 213 -8.00 -10.12 16.05
C LEU A 213 -6.47 -10.25 16.19
N ALA A 214 -5.90 -11.41 15.88
CA ALA A 214 -4.44 -11.60 15.86
C ALA A 214 -3.74 -10.69 14.83
N PHE A 215 -4.34 -10.46 13.66
CA PHE A 215 -3.85 -9.48 12.70
C PHE A 215 -3.89 -8.05 13.27
N LEU A 216 -4.96 -7.65 13.96
CA LEU A 216 -5.04 -6.33 14.59
C LEU A 216 -4.05 -6.19 15.75
N ASP A 217 -3.76 -7.26 16.49
CA ASP A 217 -2.74 -7.27 17.55
C ASP A 217 -1.34 -7.06 16.98
N ALA A 218 -1.01 -7.70 15.85
CA ALA A 218 0.25 -7.48 15.15
C ALA A 218 0.43 -6.04 14.63
N HIS A 219 -0.65 -5.26 14.56
CA HIS A 219 -0.67 -3.88 14.07
C HIS A 219 -1.31 -2.90 15.07
N ALA A 220 -1.25 -3.20 16.38
CA ALA A 220 -2.01 -2.48 17.41
C ALA A 220 -1.68 -0.98 17.53
N THR A 221 -0.53 -0.55 17.02
CA THR A 221 -0.11 0.86 17.01
C THR A 221 -0.70 1.67 15.85
N LEU A 222 -1.35 1.00 14.89
CA LEU A 222 -1.91 1.64 13.70
C LEU A 222 -3.41 1.88 13.87
N GLU A 223 -3.82 3.13 13.63
CA GLU A 223 -5.24 3.45 13.57
C GLU A 223 -5.85 2.88 12.27
N PRO A 224 -6.96 2.13 12.34
CA PRO A 224 -7.60 1.59 11.16
C PRO A 224 -8.27 2.69 10.31
N LEU A 225 -8.23 2.55 8.99
CA LEU A 225 -9.14 3.24 8.06
C LEU A 225 -10.18 2.24 7.56
N HIS A 226 -11.46 2.52 7.79
CA HIS A 226 -12.56 1.69 7.34
C HIS A 226 -12.76 1.82 5.83
N TYR A 227 -12.85 0.69 5.15
CA TYR A 227 -13.16 0.60 3.72
C TYR A 227 -14.46 1.36 3.39
N GLU A 228 -15.46 1.24 4.24
CA GLU A 228 -16.76 1.89 4.14
C GLU A 228 -16.61 3.41 4.13
N ALA A 229 -15.76 3.97 5.01
CA ALA A 229 -15.44 5.39 5.02
C ALA A 229 -14.67 5.80 3.76
N PHE A 230 -13.71 4.97 3.31
CA PHE A 230 -12.96 5.24 2.08
C PHE A 230 -13.88 5.31 0.85
N VAL A 231 -14.80 4.36 0.67
CA VAL A 231 -15.69 4.38 -0.52
C VAL A 231 -16.79 5.44 -0.44
N ALA A 232 -17.14 5.91 0.75
CA ALA A 232 -18.07 7.02 0.95
C ALA A 232 -17.42 8.38 0.64
N ALA A 233 -16.14 8.54 1.01
CA ALA A 233 -15.36 9.77 0.80
C ALA A 233 -13.93 9.43 0.31
N PRO A 234 -13.76 9.02 -0.96
CA PRO A 234 -12.48 8.49 -1.45
C PRO A 234 -11.35 9.51 -1.46
N GLU A 235 -11.66 10.78 -1.66
CA GLU A 235 -10.67 11.86 -1.58
C GLU A 235 -10.10 12.00 -0.16
N THR A 236 -10.99 12.11 0.84
CA THR A 236 -10.60 12.17 2.26
C THR A 236 -9.88 10.90 2.71
N GLY A 237 -10.36 9.73 2.28
CA GLY A 237 -9.74 8.45 2.58
C GLY A 237 -8.32 8.34 2.00
N LEU A 238 -8.13 8.74 0.73
CA LEU A 238 -6.82 8.75 0.09
C LEU A 238 -5.88 9.77 0.74
N ALA A 239 -6.36 10.97 1.06
CA ALA A 239 -5.58 11.98 1.78
C ALA A 239 -5.11 11.46 3.15
N THR A 240 -5.99 10.81 3.90
CA THR A 240 -5.66 10.18 5.20
C THR A 240 -4.57 9.12 5.06
N LEU A 241 -4.64 8.28 4.02
CA LEU A 241 -3.59 7.30 3.75
C LEU A 241 -2.29 7.95 3.33
N CYS A 242 -2.33 9.02 2.53
CA CYS A 242 -1.14 9.76 2.13
C CYS A 242 -0.43 10.34 3.36
N ASP A 243 -1.17 10.94 4.28
CA ASP A 243 -0.60 11.51 5.50
C ASP A 243 0.07 10.43 6.38
N ARG A 244 -0.62 9.30 6.62
CA ARG A 244 -0.09 8.17 7.40
C ARG A 244 1.15 7.53 6.76
N LEU A 245 1.21 7.52 5.43
CA LEU A 245 2.32 6.96 4.67
C LEU A 245 3.40 7.99 4.32
N GLY A 246 3.23 9.28 4.66
CA GLY A 246 4.15 10.34 4.22
C GLY A 246 4.29 10.41 2.69
N LEU A 247 3.17 10.31 1.98
CA LEU A 247 3.06 10.44 0.53
C LEU A 247 2.46 11.81 0.17
N ARG A 248 2.77 12.29 -1.03
CA ARG A 248 2.11 13.49 -1.55
C ARG A 248 0.72 13.13 -2.06
N PHE A 249 -0.30 13.74 -1.47
CA PHE A 249 -1.66 13.62 -1.95
C PHE A 249 -1.85 14.28 -3.33
N ASP A 250 -2.56 13.59 -4.21
CA ASP A 250 -3.05 14.10 -5.50
C ASP A 250 -4.47 13.55 -5.74
N PRO A 251 -5.52 14.39 -5.72
CA PRO A 251 -6.90 13.94 -5.92
C PRO A 251 -7.10 13.29 -7.30
N GLY A 252 -6.32 13.69 -8.31
CA GLY A 252 -6.41 13.13 -9.66
C GLY A 252 -6.02 11.65 -9.74
N ALA A 253 -5.43 11.08 -8.69
CA ALA A 253 -5.17 9.64 -8.62
C ALA A 253 -6.47 8.81 -8.64
N LEU A 254 -7.57 9.36 -8.13
CA LEU A 254 -8.89 8.71 -8.14
C LEU A 254 -9.52 8.61 -9.53
N ASP A 255 -9.05 9.40 -10.49
CA ASP A 255 -9.49 9.32 -11.89
C ASP A 255 -8.63 8.35 -12.71
N ARG A 256 -7.45 7.99 -12.21
CA ARG A 256 -6.42 7.21 -12.94
C ARG A 256 -6.23 5.79 -12.39
N PHE A 257 -6.79 5.49 -11.23
CA PHE A 257 -6.59 4.19 -10.56
C PHE A 257 -7.05 3.00 -11.40
N ASP A 258 -8.02 3.20 -12.29
CA ASP A 258 -8.60 2.18 -13.15
C ASP A 258 -7.63 1.71 -14.26
N GLY A 259 -6.61 2.49 -14.59
CA GLY A 259 -5.51 2.12 -15.48
C GLY A 259 -4.38 1.34 -14.80
N VAL A 260 -4.37 1.27 -13.46
CA VAL A 260 -3.33 0.57 -12.70
C VAL A 260 -3.59 -0.93 -12.70
N ILE A 261 -2.56 -1.72 -13.02
CA ILE A 261 -2.56 -3.19 -12.94
C ILE A 261 -1.58 -3.62 -11.85
N LEU A 262 -2.05 -4.46 -10.91
CA LEU A 262 -1.24 -4.99 -9.81
C LEU A 262 -1.27 -6.52 -9.79
N SER A 263 -0.26 -7.16 -9.19
CA SER A 263 -0.36 -8.57 -8.81
C SER A 263 -1.45 -8.76 -7.75
N GLY A 264 -2.21 -9.87 -7.85
CA GLY A 264 -3.32 -10.13 -6.93
C GLY A 264 -4.57 -9.26 -7.17
N ASP A 265 -4.79 -8.80 -8.41
CA ASP A 265 -5.97 -8.01 -8.81
C ASP A 265 -7.28 -8.85 -8.89
N SER A 266 -7.39 -9.87 -8.04
CA SER A 266 -8.51 -10.83 -8.02
C SER A 266 -9.74 -10.31 -7.25
N GLY A 267 -9.65 -9.15 -6.59
CA GLY A 267 -10.69 -8.64 -5.69
C GLY A 267 -11.77 -7.77 -6.36
N ARG A 268 -11.38 -6.60 -6.90
CA ARG A 268 -12.32 -5.60 -7.42
C ARG A 268 -11.90 -5.15 -8.81
N THR A 269 -12.67 -5.60 -9.80
CA THR A 269 -12.66 -5.07 -11.17
C THR A 269 -13.63 -3.89 -11.29
N GLY A 270 -13.28 -2.89 -12.10
CA GLY A 270 -14.12 -1.73 -12.40
C GLY A 270 -13.42 -0.38 -12.21
N ALA A 271 -13.97 0.65 -12.88
CA ALA A 271 -13.46 2.03 -12.89
C ALA A 271 -14.17 2.95 -11.89
N THR A 272 -15.17 2.45 -11.15
CA THR A 272 -15.96 3.27 -10.22
C THR A 272 -15.63 2.92 -8.78
N ILE A 273 -15.38 3.94 -7.96
CA ILE A 273 -15.27 3.84 -6.51
C ILE A 273 -16.66 4.02 -5.90
N ALA A 274 -17.15 3.00 -5.21
CA ALA A 274 -18.49 2.96 -4.66
C ALA A 274 -18.61 1.83 -3.62
N ALA A 275 -19.52 1.99 -2.67
CA ALA A 275 -19.91 0.92 -1.77
C ALA A 275 -20.43 -0.30 -2.56
N ARG A 276 -20.14 -1.49 -2.04
CA ARG A 276 -20.72 -2.74 -2.54
C ARG A 276 -21.76 -3.20 -1.53
N PRO A 277 -22.97 -3.59 -1.96
CA PRO A 277 -23.97 -4.10 -1.05
C PRO A 277 -23.45 -5.37 -0.36
N ARG A 278 -23.85 -5.55 0.90
CA ARG A 278 -23.58 -6.78 1.65
C ARG A 278 -24.15 -7.97 0.89
N ARG A 279 -23.38 -9.05 0.82
CA ARG A 279 -23.86 -10.33 0.25
C ARG A 279 -24.95 -10.91 1.15
N PRO A 280 -25.91 -11.71 0.62
CA PRO A 280 -26.93 -12.33 1.43
C PRO A 280 -26.34 -13.10 2.63
N VAL A 281 -26.82 -12.78 3.83
CA VAL A 281 -26.40 -13.42 5.08
C VAL A 281 -27.37 -14.58 5.35
N SER A 282 -26.85 -15.81 5.38
CA SER A 282 -27.69 -16.98 5.67
C SER A 282 -28.08 -17.02 7.15
N GLU A 283 -29.22 -17.63 7.48
CA GLU A 283 -29.61 -17.84 8.87
C GLU A 283 -28.57 -18.62 9.68
N ALA A 284 -27.85 -19.54 9.03
CA ALA A 284 -26.77 -20.27 9.65
C ALA A 284 -25.61 -19.33 10.06
N LEU A 285 -25.26 -18.37 9.21
CA LEU A 285 -24.25 -17.37 9.54
C LEU A 285 -24.74 -16.42 10.63
N VAL A 286 -26.01 -16.01 10.61
CA VAL A 286 -26.60 -15.20 11.69
C VAL A 286 -26.46 -15.92 13.04
N ARG A 287 -26.82 -17.21 13.11
CA ARG A 287 -26.64 -18.01 14.34
C ARG A 287 -25.17 -18.16 14.73
N ALA A 288 -24.28 -18.37 13.76
CA ALA A 288 -22.85 -18.51 14.02
C ALA A 288 -22.24 -17.21 14.58
N CYS A 289 -22.61 -16.05 14.01
CA CYS A 289 -22.22 -14.73 14.52
C CYS A 289 -22.71 -14.51 15.96
N ALA A 290 -23.97 -14.84 16.25
CA ALA A 290 -24.55 -14.69 17.60
C ALA A 290 -23.87 -15.59 18.66
N GLN A 291 -23.27 -16.70 18.24
CA GLN A 291 -22.58 -17.65 19.12
C GLN A 291 -21.06 -17.43 19.18
N SER A 292 -20.53 -16.47 18.42
CA SER A 292 -19.10 -16.28 18.23
C SER A 292 -18.58 -15.13 19.12
N PRO A 293 -17.90 -15.44 20.25
CA PRO A 293 -17.31 -14.40 21.09
C PRO A 293 -16.23 -13.61 20.36
N SER A 294 -15.42 -14.25 19.51
CA SER A 294 -14.37 -13.55 18.77
C SER A 294 -14.95 -12.59 17.73
N TYR A 295 -16.07 -12.93 17.10
CA TYR A 295 -16.75 -12.03 16.17
C TYR A 295 -17.32 -10.80 16.88
N ALA A 296 -17.98 -10.99 18.02
CA ALA A 296 -18.47 -9.87 18.82
C ALA A 296 -17.32 -8.94 19.26
N ALA A 297 -16.22 -9.51 19.77
CA ALA A 297 -15.03 -8.76 20.16
C ALA A 297 -14.37 -8.02 18.99
N LEU A 298 -14.35 -8.64 17.80
CA LEU A 298 -13.82 -8.01 16.60
C LEU A 298 -14.69 -6.84 16.13
N CYS A 299 -16.01 -6.99 16.14
CA CYS A 299 -16.93 -5.90 15.82
C CYS A 299 -16.75 -4.74 16.80
N ASP A 300 -16.71 -5.01 18.10
CA ASP A 300 -16.48 -4.00 19.14
C ASP A 300 -15.16 -3.25 18.91
N ARG A 301 -14.05 -3.98 18.71
CA ARG A 301 -12.72 -3.40 18.45
C ARG A 301 -12.67 -2.51 17.21
N LEU A 302 -13.46 -2.83 16.19
CA LEU A 302 -13.53 -2.07 14.95
C LEU A 302 -14.63 -1.00 14.96
N GLY A 303 -15.41 -0.88 16.03
CA GLY A 303 -16.53 0.07 16.12
C GLY A 303 -17.76 -0.31 15.28
N TYR A 304 -17.95 -1.59 14.99
CA TYR A 304 -19.12 -2.13 14.28
C TYR A 304 -20.19 -2.66 15.22
N VAL A 305 -21.45 -2.55 14.80
CA VAL A 305 -22.54 -3.29 15.45
C VAL A 305 -22.42 -4.78 15.10
N ALA A 306 -22.49 -5.64 16.11
CA ALA A 306 -22.31 -7.09 15.90
C ALA A 306 -23.46 -7.75 15.12
N ASP A 307 -24.62 -7.12 14.99
CA ASP A 307 -25.74 -7.68 14.20
C ASP A 307 -25.34 -7.77 12.70
N PRO A 308 -25.19 -8.99 12.16
CA PRO A 308 -24.75 -9.19 10.78
C PRO A 308 -25.80 -8.76 9.74
N LEU A 309 -27.03 -8.43 10.14
CA LEU A 309 -28.08 -7.93 9.25
C LEU A 309 -28.10 -6.40 9.12
N LEU A 310 -27.44 -5.68 10.02
CA LEU A 310 -27.35 -4.23 9.98
C LEU A 310 -26.25 -3.77 8.99
N PRO A 311 -26.42 -2.61 8.36
CA PRO A 311 -25.37 -2.04 7.51
C PRO A 311 -24.09 -1.77 8.32
N PRO A 312 -22.92 -1.78 7.67
CA PRO A 312 -21.64 -1.73 8.36
C PRO A 312 -21.33 -0.40 9.06
N LEU A 313 -21.90 0.74 8.64
CA LEU A 313 -21.86 2.04 9.32
C LEU A 313 -23.11 2.84 8.97
#